data_AF-A0A7V2PP70-F1
#
_entry.id   AF-A0A7V2PP70-F1
#
_cell.length_a   1.000
_cell.length_b   1.000
_cell.length_c   1.000
_cell.angle_alpha   90.00
_cell.angle_beta   90.00
_cell.angle_gamma   90.00
#
_symmetry.space_group_name_H-M   'P 1'
#
loop_
_entity.id
_entity.type
_entity.pdbx_description
1 polymer ?
#
loop_
_entity_poly.entity_id
_entity_poly.type
_entity_poly.pdbx_seq_one_letter_code
_entity_poly.pdbx_strand_id
1 'polypeptide(L)'
;MPEGTPIDRQWVLVLENGAVIVDWGNGLAQDLATGDFLRFEERQVSHVAYDEELALLVRQGRILAYDRRLVYLGSLPDLPRRSME
;
A
#
# COMPACT_ATOMS: atom_id res chain seq x y z
N MET A 1 -12.95 -14.80 5.06
CA MET A 1 -12.31 -13.97 4.01
C MET A 1 -11.57 -12.89 4.75
N PRO A 2 -10.30 -12.56 4.41
CA PRO A 2 -9.67 -11.41 5.04
C PRO A 2 -10.57 -10.20 4.84
N GLU A 3 -10.85 -9.48 5.92
CA GLU A 3 -11.51 -8.18 5.86
C GLU A 3 -10.58 -7.24 5.05
N GLY A 4 -11.14 -6.28 4.30
CA GLY A 4 -10.35 -5.31 3.54
C GLY A 4 -10.68 -5.21 2.05
N THR A 5 -10.14 -4.19 1.41
CA THR A 5 -10.30 -3.94 -0.02
C THR A 5 -9.27 -4.75 -0.80
N PRO A 6 -9.69 -5.68 -1.68
CA PRO A 6 -8.76 -6.44 -2.51
C PRO A 6 -8.23 -5.57 -3.64
N ILE A 7 -6.91 -5.50 -3.76
CA ILE A 7 -6.19 -4.81 -4.82
C ILE A 7 -5.38 -5.83 -5.61
N ASP A 8 -5.38 -5.70 -6.94
CA ASP A 8 -4.51 -6.52 -7.78
C ASP A 8 -3.05 -6.21 -7.48
N ARG A 9 -2.27 -7.25 -7.21
CA ARG A 9 -0.87 -7.12 -6.85
C ARG A 9 -0.05 -6.41 -7.92
N GLN A 10 -0.44 -6.49 -9.20
CA GLN A 10 0.25 -5.79 -10.29
C GLN A 10 0.20 -4.26 -10.14
N TRP A 11 -0.72 -3.74 -9.33
CA TRP A 11 -0.83 -2.30 -9.05
C TRP A 11 -0.10 -1.89 -7.77
N VAL A 12 0.51 -2.85 -7.05
CA VAL A 12 1.32 -2.56 -5.88
C VAL A 12 2.77 -2.46 -6.30
N LEU A 13 3.29 -1.23 -6.34
CA LEU A 13 4.58 -0.90 -6.93
C LEU A 13 5.54 -0.42 -5.86
N VAL A 14 6.83 -0.62 -6.12
CA VAL A 14 7.93 -0.08 -5.33
C VAL A 14 8.62 0.98 -6.16
N LEU A 15 8.72 2.18 -5.62
CA LEU A 15 9.45 3.27 -6.23
C LEU A 15 10.95 3.15 -5.98
N GLU A 16 11.78 3.81 -6.79
CA GLU A 16 13.25 3.83 -6.64
C GLU A 16 13.74 4.27 -5.26
N ASN A 17 12.93 5.06 -4.54
CA ASN A 17 13.23 5.51 -3.17
C ASN A 17 12.82 4.49 -2.08
N GLY A 18 12.31 3.32 -2.47
CA GLY A 18 11.85 2.26 -1.58
C GLY A 18 10.42 2.42 -1.05
N ALA A 19 9.68 3.46 -1.48
CA ALA A 19 8.28 3.62 -1.11
C ALA A 19 7.42 2.56 -1.82
N VAL A 20 6.56 1.88 -1.05
CA VAL A 20 5.58 0.95 -1.59
C VAL A 20 4.25 1.67 -1.77
N ILE A 21 3.71 1.66 -2.98
CA ILE A 21 2.52 2.41 -3.37
C ILE A 21 1.48 1.51 -4.03
N VAL A 22 0.23 1.97 -4.05
CA VAL A 22 -0.82 1.44 -4.94
C VAL A 22 -1.05 2.43 -6.06
N ASP A 23 -0.90 1.99 -7.30
CA ASP A 23 -1.20 2.77 -8.49
C ASP A 23 -2.70 2.77 -8.79
N TRP A 24 -3.27 3.97 -8.87
CA TRP A 24 -4.67 4.20 -9.25
C TRP A 24 -4.83 4.66 -10.71
N GLY A 25 -3.73 4.72 -11.45
CA GLY A 25 -3.64 5.23 -12.81
C GLY A 25 -3.47 6.74 -12.87
N ASN A 26 -3.16 7.24 -14.08
CA ASN A 26 -2.99 8.68 -14.36
C ASN A 26 -1.94 9.37 -13.44
N GLY A 27 -0.88 8.64 -13.06
CA GLY A 27 0.18 9.13 -12.17
C GLY A 27 -0.30 9.47 -10.77
N LEU A 28 -1.43 8.90 -10.32
CA LEU A 28 -1.94 9.01 -8.96
C LEU A 28 -1.68 7.70 -8.23
N ALA A 29 -1.06 7.77 -7.08
CA ALA A 29 -0.85 6.62 -6.23
C ALA A 29 -1.15 6.92 -4.76
N GLN A 30 -1.28 5.87 -3.97
CA GLN A 30 -1.36 5.95 -2.51
C GLN A 30 -0.15 5.27 -1.89
N ASP A 31 0.55 5.95 -1.00
CA ASP A 31 1.65 5.39 -0.23
C ASP A 31 1.10 4.43 0.85
N LEU A 32 1.59 3.20 0.89
CA LEU A 32 1.10 2.18 1.82
C LEU A 32 1.65 2.34 3.24
N ALA A 33 2.76 3.06 3.43
CA ALA A 33 3.31 3.31 4.75
C ALA A 33 2.55 4.43 5.49
N THR A 34 2.08 5.44 4.77
CA THR A 34 1.41 6.64 5.33
C THR A 34 -0.09 6.65 5.10
N GLY A 35 -0.56 6.08 3.99
CA GLY A 35 -1.93 6.21 3.51
C GLY A 35 -2.18 7.45 2.64
N ASP A 36 -1.18 8.32 2.47
CA ASP A 36 -1.32 9.57 1.73
C ASP A 36 -1.33 9.34 0.22
N PHE A 37 -2.06 10.19 -0.49
CA PHE A 37 -2.02 10.20 -1.95
C PHE A 37 -0.85 11.05 -2.45
N LEU A 38 -0.14 10.53 -3.46
CA LEU A 38 0.98 11.21 -4.10
C LEU A 38 0.92 11.11 -5.62
N ARG A 39 1.69 11.99 -6.26
CA ARG A 39 1.96 11.92 -7.69
C ARG A 39 3.28 11.19 -7.91
N PHE A 40 3.28 10.30 -8.89
CA PHE A 40 4.48 9.59 -9.32
C PHE A 40 4.51 9.49 -10.85
N GLU A 41 5.70 9.29 -11.39
CA GLU A 41 5.95 9.02 -12.80
C GLU A 41 6.37 7.55 -12.96
N GLU A 42 5.96 6.90 -14.05
CA GLU A 42 6.29 5.48 -14.31
C GLU A 42 7.81 5.21 -14.29
N ARG A 43 8.64 6.18 -14.69
CA ARG A 43 10.11 6.04 -14.62
C ARG A 43 10.66 5.91 -13.21
N GLN A 44 9.89 6.26 -12.19
CA GLN A 44 10.27 6.13 -10.78
C GLN A 44 9.93 4.74 -10.24
N VAL A 45 9.20 3.91 -11.01
CA VAL A 45 8.84 2.56 -10.62
C VAL A 45 10.07 1.67 -10.77
N SER A 46 10.49 1.08 -9.65
CA SER A 46 11.56 0.09 -9.65
C SER A 46 11.01 -1.28 -10.06
N HIS A 47 9.98 -1.77 -9.37
CA HIS A 47 9.39 -3.08 -9.61
C HIS A 47 8.00 -3.20 -8.97
N VAL A 48 7.29 -4.28 -9.28
CA VAL A 48 6.08 -4.71 -8.56
C VAL A 48 6.50 -5.32 -7.22
N ALA A 49 5.79 -5.00 -6.13
CA ALA A 49 6.18 -5.42 -4.78
C ALA A 49 6.34 -6.94 -4.62
N TYR A 50 7.48 -7.34 -4.06
CA TYR A 50 7.83 -8.72 -3.72
C TYR A 50 7.22 -9.18 -2.39
N ASP A 51 7.28 -10.49 -2.14
CA ASP A 51 6.68 -11.08 -0.95
C ASP A 51 7.34 -10.55 0.33
N GLU A 52 8.63 -10.27 0.30
CA GLU A 52 9.39 -9.75 1.44
C GLU A 52 8.91 -8.34 1.86
N GLU A 53 8.56 -7.51 0.88
CA GLU A 53 8.10 -6.13 1.09
C GLU A 53 6.66 -6.11 1.57
N LEU A 54 5.80 -6.95 0.98
CA LEU A 54 4.43 -7.14 1.45
C LEU A 54 4.41 -7.76 2.86
N ALA A 55 5.29 -8.72 3.15
CA ALA A 55 5.43 -9.28 4.49
C ALA A 55 5.83 -8.21 5.51
N LEU A 56 6.69 -7.26 5.15
CA LEU A 56 7.04 -6.14 6.01
C LEU A 56 5.81 -5.25 6.28
N LEU A 57 5.02 -4.93 5.25
CA LEU A 57 3.80 -4.13 5.41
C LEU A 57 2.74 -4.82 6.28
N VAL A 58 2.59 -6.15 6.17
CA VAL A 58 1.71 -6.93 7.09
C VAL A 58 2.22 -6.81 8.53
N ARG A 59 3.53 -7.02 8.75
CA ARG A 59 4.13 -6.92 10.09
C ARG A 59 4.00 -5.53 10.71
N GLN A 60 3.94 -4.49 9.88
CA GLN A 60 3.72 -3.10 10.29
C GLN A 60 2.23 -2.74 10.46
N GLY A 61 1.31 -3.67 10.15
CA GLY A 61 -0.14 -3.43 10.21
C GLY A 61 -0.64 -2.47 9.12
N ARG A 62 0.11 -2.29 8.03
CA ARG A 62 -0.25 -1.39 6.92
C ARG A 62 -1.16 -2.06 5.90
N ILE A 63 -0.96 -3.35 5.66
CA ILE A 63 -1.87 -4.20 4.89
C ILE A 63 -2.29 -5.37 5.77
N LEU A 64 -3.45 -5.96 5.48
CA LEU A 64 -4.02 -7.03 6.31
C LEU A 64 -3.48 -8.41 5.91
N ALA A 65 -3.38 -8.66 4.61
CA ALA A 65 -2.88 -9.92 4.06
C ALA A 65 -2.46 -9.72 2.60
N TYR A 66 -1.77 -10.71 2.04
CA TYR A 66 -1.54 -10.80 0.60
C TYR A 66 -1.47 -12.27 0.17
N ASP A 67 -1.71 -12.50 -1.10
CA ASP A 67 -1.48 -13.77 -1.78
C ASP A 67 -0.75 -13.54 -3.12
N ARG A 68 -0.75 -14.55 -3.99
CA ARG A 68 -0.08 -14.49 -5.30
C ARG A 68 -0.69 -13.48 -6.26
N ARG A 69 -1.92 -13.04 -6.03
CA ARG A 69 -2.71 -12.17 -6.93
C ARG A 69 -3.20 -10.91 -6.25
N LEU A 70 -3.54 -11.00 -4.96
CA LEU A 70 -4.23 -9.92 -4.27
C LEU A 70 -3.44 -9.43 -3.06
N VAL A 71 -3.54 -8.13 -2.84
CA VAL A 71 -3.14 -7.45 -1.60
C VAL A 71 -4.41 -6.92 -0.94
N TYR A 72 -4.61 -7.25 0.33
CA TYR A 72 -5.80 -6.86 1.08
C TYR A 72 -5.44 -5.66 1.94
N LEU A 73 -5.93 -4.49 1.55
CA LEU A 73 -5.72 -3.26 2.31
C LEU A 73 -6.77 -3.15 3.41
N GLY A 74 -6.31 -2.82 4.62
CA GLY A 74 -7.20 -2.44 5.70
C GLY A 74 -7.79 -1.05 5.46
N SER A 75 -8.94 -0.78 6.06
CA SER A 75 -9.34 0.61 6.29
C SER A 75 -8.24 1.26 7.14
N LEU A 76 -7.64 2.34 6.62
CA LEU A 76 -6.60 3.14 7.28
C LEU A 76 -6.89 3.36 8.78
N PRO A 77 -5.85 3.49 9.61
CA PRO A 77 -6.00 3.57 11.06
C PRO A 77 -7.07 4.60 11.44
N ASP A 78 -7.88 4.27 12.44
CA ASP A 78 -8.75 5.24 13.10
C ASP A 78 -7.99 6.56 13.24
N LEU A 79 -8.56 7.65 12.70
CA LEU A 79 -8.11 9.02 12.97
C LEU A 79 -7.67 9.06 14.44
N PRO A 80 -6.44 9.50 14.76
CA PRO A 80 -6.00 9.53 16.15
C PRO A 80 -7.10 10.25 16.92
N ARG A 81 -7.81 9.50 17.77
CA ARG A 81 -8.87 10.07 18.59
C ARG A 81 -8.17 11.15 19.38
N ARG A 82 -8.39 12.41 19.01
CA ARG A 82 -8.01 13.55 19.82
C ARG A 82 -8.62 13.21 21.18
N SER A 83 -7.77 12.89 22.15
CA SER A 83 -8.19 12.74 23.53
C SER A 83 -8.90 14.05 23.87
N MET A 84 -10.23 14.02 23.88
CA MET A 84 -11.00 15.07 24.49
C MET A 84 -10.93 14.80 25.98
N GLU A 85 -10.26 15.73 26.65
CA GLU A 85 -10.27 16.03 28.09
C GLU A 85 -9.56 15.05 29.04
#